data_AF-A0A818BQX7-F1
#
_entry.id   AF-A0A818BQX7-F1
#
_cell.length_a   1.000
_cell.length_b   1.000
_cell.length_c   1.000
_cell.angle_alpha   90.00
_cell.angle_beta   90.00
_cell.angle_gamma   90.00
#
_symmetry.space_group_name_H-M   'P 1'
#
loop_
_entity.id
_entity.type
_entity.pdbx_description
1 polymer ?
#
loop_
_entity_poly.entity_id
_entity_poly.type
_entity_poly.pdbx_seq_one_letter_code
_entity_poly.pdbx_strand_id
1 'polypeptide(L)'
;NLSCYSLLQCNRGPFPACLDWSEICDGQVDCLDGDFDEEHCWQLEMNECNDNEYRCSNGQCIPQSFFRDDINTPDCLDDSDEVQQDRSVLTKHIIVH
;
A
#
# COMPACT_ATOMS: atom_id res chain seq x y z
N ASN A 1 -0.84 -8.78 12.88
CA ASN A 1 0.45 -8.15 12.55
C ASN A 1 0.19 -6.67 12.41
N LEU A 2 0.94 -5.82 13.12
CA LEU A 2 0.77 -4.37 13.03
C LEU A 2 1.58 -3.85 11.83
N SER A 3 0.91 -3.54 10.73
CA SER A 3 1.38 -2.79 9.56
C SER A 3 1.46 -1.28 9.86
N CYS A 4 2.09 -0.95 10.99
CA CYS A 4 2.02 0.36 11.62
C CYS A 4 3.08 1.30 11.04
N TYR A 5 2.69 2.41 10.41
CA TYR A 5 3.63 3.42 9.96
C TYR A 5 4.06 4.32 11.12
N SER A 6 5.21 4.02 11.71
CA SER A 6 5.75 4.72 12.90
C SER A 6 6.80 5.79 12.58
N LEU A 7 7.17 5.92 11.30
CA LEU A 7 8.19 6.88 10.83
C LEU A 7 7.61 8.26 10.49
N LEU A 8 6.29 8.38 10.36
CA LEU A 8 5.60 9.64 10.09
C LEU A 8 5.29 10.36 11.41
N GLN A 9 5.58 11.67 11.48
CA GLN A 9 5.28 12.52 12.63
C GLN A 9 3.78 12.87 12.65
N CYS A 10 2.95 11.90 13.03
CA CYS A 10 1.50 12.01 13.06
C CYS A 10 0.95 11.70 14.45
N ASN A 11 0.19 12.62 15.04
CA ASN A 11 -0.53 12.36 16.30
C ASN A 11 -2.00 11.99 16.00
N ARG A 12 -2.36 10.70 16.09
CA ARG A 12 -3.74 10.23 15.83
C ARG A 12 -4.55 9.81 17.07
N GLY A 13 -3.96 9.86 18.28
CA GLY A 13 -4.69 9.59 19.52
C GLY A 13 -3.94 8.73 20.54
N PRO A 14 -4.62 8.13 21.53
CA PRO A 14 -3.98 7.35 22.58
C PRO A 14 -3.37 6.05 22.04
N PHE A 15 -2.18 5.72 22.52
CA PHE A 15 -1.33 4.65 21.99
C PHE A 15 -1.93 3.23 22.17
N PRO A 16 -1.78 2.32 21.19
CA PRO A 16 -1.14 2.51 19.89
C PRO A 16 -2.16 3.07 18.88
N ALA A 17 -1.98 4.33 18.49
CA ALA A 17 -2.63 4.93 17.34
C ALA A 17 -1.52 5.17 16.31
N CYS A 18 -1.59 4.49 15.19
CA CYS A 18 -0.74 4.75 14.03
C CYS A 18 -1.58 4.65 12.78
N LEU A 19 -1.10 5.33 11.74
CA LEU A 19 -1.72 5.27 10.43
C LEU A 19 -1.44 3.91 9.80
N ASP A 20 -2.49 3.34 9.24
CA ASP A 20 -2.36 2.38 8.17
C ASP A 20 -1.80 3.08 6.94
N TRP A 21 -1.13 2.34 6.06
CA TRP A 21 -0.61 2.93 4.83
C TRP A 21 -1.69 3.42 3.87
N SER A 22 -2.87 2.82 3.91
CA SER A 22 -4.03 3.29 3.15
C SER A 22 -4.56 4.64 3.62
N GLU A 23 -4.05 5.14 4.75
CA GLU A 23 -4.37 6.44 5.36
C GLU A 23 -3.25 7.47 5.11
N ILE A 24 -2.32 7.19 4.19
CA ILE A 24 -1.26 8.13 3.79
C ILE A 24 -1.46 8.47 2.32
N CYS A 25 -1.57 9.77 2.03
CA CYS A 25 -1.81 10.29 0.69
C CYS A 25 -3.12 9.78 0.07
N ASP A 26 -4.14 9.59 0.90
CA ASP A 26 -5.46 9.11 0.49
C ASP A 26 -6.45 10.25 0.18
N GLY A 27 -6.01 11.50 0.39
CA GLY A 27 -6.80 12.71 0.22
C GLY A 27 -7.57 13.15 1.47
N GLN A 28 -7.37 12.48 2.61
CA GLN A 28 -8.00 12.80 3.89
C GLN A 28 -6.94 13.12 4.94
N VAL A 29 -7.15 14.22 5.67
CA VAL A 29 -6.28 14.55 6.80
C VAL A 29 -6.70 13.73 8.01
N ASP A 30 -5.85 12.78 8.35
CA ASP A 30 -6.07 11.77 9.37
C ASP A 30 -5.27 12.04 10.65
N CYS A 31 -4.19 12.82 10.56
CA CYS A 31 -3.45 13.31 11.71
C CYS A 31 -4.22 14.42 12.45
N LEU A 32 -4.20 14.42 13.79
CA LEU A 32 -4.86 15.45 14.60
C LEU A 32 -4.05 16.75 14.70
N ASP A 33 -2.75 16.67 14.40
CA ASP A 33 -1.77 17.76 14.57
C ASP A 33 -1.29 18.37 13.25
N GLY A 34 -1.86 17.96 12.12
CA GLY A 34 -1.51 18.48 10.80
C GLY A 34 -2.01 17.57 9.70
N ASP A 35 -1.61 17.87 8.47
CA ASP A 35 -1.86 17.11 7.24
C ASP A 35 -0.60 16.36 6.79
N PHE A 36 0.27 15.97 7.73
CA PHE A 36 1.56 15.35 7.45
C PHE A 36 1.45 14.04 6.65
N ASP A 37 0.36 13.31 6.84
CA ASP A 37 -0.07 12.14 6.09
C ASP A 37 -0.39 12.44 4.62
N GLU A 38 -0.73 13.68 4.30
CA GLU A 38 -1.08 14.17 2.96
C GLU A 38 0.00 15.09 2.35
N GLU A 39 1.10 15.32 3.07
CA GLU A 39 2.22 16.12 2.58
C GLU A 39 3.19 15.28 1.73
N HIS A 40 3.79 15.92 0.73
CA HIS A 40 4.86 15.33 -0.09
C HIS A 40 4.50 14.01 -0.80
N CYS A 41 3.22 13.73 -1.07
CA CYS A 41 2.74 12.52 -1.76
C CYS A 41 3.41 12.26 -3.12
N TRP A 42 3.86 13.32 -3.80
CA TRP A 42 4.64 13.21 -5.03
C TRP A 42 5.95 12.43 -4.85
N GLN A 43 6.51 12.34 -3.64
CA GLN A 43 7.70 11.54 -3.37
C GLN A 43 7.42 10.05 -3.44
N LEU A 44 6.22 9.61 -3.05
CA LEU A 44 5.79 8.24 -3.25
C LEU A 44 5.73 7.94 -4.74
N GLU A 45 5.17 8.84 -5.56
CA GLU A 45 5.11 8.71 -7.02
C GLU A 45 6.49 8.75 -7.70
N MET A 46 7.39 9.63 -7.25
CA MET A 46 8.72 9.82 -7.82
C MET A 46 9.78 8.84 -7.29
N ASN A 47 9.47 8.04 -6.28
CA ASN A 47 10.37 6.98 -5.82
C ASN A 47 10.71 6.04 -6.99
N GLU A 48 11.99 6.00 -7.33
CA GLU A 48 12.58 5.01 -8.24
C GLU A 48 13.23 3.90 -7.41
N CYS A 49 12.69 2.69 -7.53
CA CYS A 49 13.31 1.49 -6.96
C CYS A 49 14.59 1.12 -7.71
N ASN A 50 15.50 0.42 -7.05
CA ASN A 50 16.70 -0.10 -7.71
C ASN A 50 16.34 -1.17 -8.76
N ASP A 51 17.26 -1.45 -9.67
CA ASP A 51 17.06 -2.43 -10.76
C ASP A 51 16.62 -3.85 -10.29
N ASN A 52 16.93 -4.21 -9.04
CA ASN A 52 16.61 -5.51 -8.44
C ASN A 52 15.41 -5.47 -7.48
N GLU A 53 14.61 -4.41 -7.53
CA GLU A 53 13.45 -4.19 -6.66
C GLU A 53 12.17 -4.06 -7.49
N TYR A 54 11.06 -4.53 -6.91
CA TYR A 54 9.72 -4.31 -7.40
C TYR A 54 9.09 -3.14 -6.66
N ARG A 55 8.43 -2.24 -7.41
CA ARG A 55 7.69 -1.10 -6.86
C ARG A 55 6.22 -1.49 -6.65
N CYS A 56 5.80 -1.56 -5.40
CA CYS A 56 4.41 -1.71 -4.98
C CYS A 56 3.55 -0.52 -5.48
N SER A 57 2.22 -0.67 -5.48
CA SER A 57 1.31 0.40 -5.96
C SER A 57 1.37 1.62 -5.04
N ASN A 58 1.54 1.40 -3.73
CA ASN A 58 1.80 2.43 -2.72
C ASN A 58 3.20 3.08 -2.82
N GLY A 59 4.05 2.65 -3.77
CA GLY A 59 5.40 3.19 -3.95
C GLY A 59 6.48 2.59 -3.05
N GLN A 60 6.18 1.61 -2.20
CA GLN A 60 7.20 0.82 -1.50
C GLN A 60 8.07 0.04 -2.50
N CYS A 61 9.37 -0.07 -2.22
CA CYS A 61 10.27 -0.96 -2.95
C CYS A 61 10.51 -2.22 -2.13
N ILE A 62 10.26 -3.38 -2.73
CA ILE A 62 10.60 -4.69 -2.16
C ILE A 62 11.61 -5.39 -3.07
N PRO A 63 12.41 -6.35 -2.60
CA PRO A 63 13.22 -7.18 -3.47
C PRO A 63 12.39 -7.81 -4.59
N GLN A 64 12.89 -7.82 -5.83
CA GLN A 64 12.14 -8.40 -6.96
C GLN A 64 11.81 -9.89 -6.76
N SER A 65 12.55 -10.59 -5.90
CA SER A 65 12.27 -11.98 -5.51
C SER A 65 10.98 -12.16 -4.71
N PHE A 66 10.43 -11.09 -4.14
CA PHE A 66 9.21 -11.08 -3.32
C PHE A 66 7.99 -10.60 -4.12
N PHE A 67 8.14 -10.41 -5.44
CA PHE A 67 6.98 -10.11 -6.27
C PHE A 67 6.27 -11.42 -6.68
N ARG A 68 5.04 -11.61 -6.21
CA ARG A 68 4.20 -12.80 -6.48
C ARG A 68 4.85 -14.09 -5.99
N ASP A 69 5.44 -14.04 -4.81
CA ASP A 69 6.16 -15.17 -4.24
C ASP A 69 5.26 -16.05 -3.35
N ASP A 70 4.41 -15.46 -2.50
CA ASP A 70 3.41 -16.13 -1.67
C ASP A 70 2.18 -15.24 -1.37
N ILE A 71 1.05 -15.63 -1.96
CA ILE A 71 -0.26 -14.97 -1.81
C ILE A 71 -0.73 -14.76 -0.35
N ASN A 72 -0.22 -15.54 0.61
CA ASN A 72 -0.59 -15.44 2.01
C ASN A 72 0.37 -14.58 2.85
N THR A 73 1.47 -14.14 2.24
CA THR A 73 2.57 -13.43 2.89
C THR A 73 2.95 -12.19 2.08
N PRO A 74 2.07 -11.18 1.98
CA PRO A 74 2.36 -9.97 1.23
C PRO A 74 3.55 -9.21 1.86
N ASP A 75 4.51 -8.84 1.02
CA ASP A 75 5.67 -8.01 1.34
C ASP A 75 5.40 -6.52 1.04
N CYS A 76 4.53 -6.23 0.07
CA CYS A 76 3.95 -4.91 -0.07
C CYS A 76 2.92 -4.65 1.04
N LEU A 77 2.94 -3.44 1.58
CA LEU A 77 1.97 -3.03 2.61
C LEU A 77 0.54 -2.83 2.08
N ASP A 78 0.40 -2.75 0.76
CA ASP A 78 -0.89 -2.70 0.04
C ASP A 78 -1.24 -4.02 -0.65
N ASP A 79 -0.52 -5.10 -0.33
CA ASP A 79 -0.62 -6.45 -0.91
C ASP A 79 -0.45 -6.50 -2.44
N SER A 80 0.01 -5.41 -3.07
CA SER A 80 0.02 -5.28 -4.53
C SER A 80 1.07 -6.12 -5.26
N ASP A 81 2.00 -6.68 -4.51
CA ASP A 81 2.89 -7.76 -4.95
C ASP A 81 2.16 -9.07 -5.16
N GLU A 82 1.18 -9.38 -4.31
CA GLU A 82 0.50 -10.67 -4.30
C GLU A 82 -0.87 -10.67 -4.99
N VAL A 83 -1.44 -9.49 -5.27
CA VAL A 83 -2.69 -9.39 -6.03
C VAL A 83 -2.50 -9.94 -7.44
N GLN A 84 -3.02 -11.15 -7.69
CA GLN A 84 -3.25 -11.63 -9.05
C GLN A 84 -4.27 -10.70 -9.70
N GLN A 85 -3.89 -10.02 -10.80
CA GLN A 85 -4.87 -9.50 -11.75
C GLN A 85 -5.66 -10.69 -12.28
N ASP A 86 -6.76 -11.02 -11.60
CA ASP A 86 -7.53 -12.21 -11.91
C ASP A 86 -8.22 -12.03 -13.26
N ARG A 87 -7.57 -12.52 -14.32
CA ARG A 87 -8.18 -12.75 -15.64
C ARG A 87 -9.15 -13.96 -15.63
N SER A 88 -9.54 -14.47 -14.46
CA SER A 88 -10.48 -15.58 -14.27
C SER A 88 -11.73 -15.25 -13.42
N VAL A 89 -11.94 -14.03 -12.89
CA VAL A 89 -13.28 -13.58 -12.42
C VAL A 89 -14.16 -12.99 -13.54
N LEU A 90 -13.89 -13.34 -14.80
CA LEU A 90 -14.93 -13.32 -15.85
C LEU A 90 -15.66 -14.67 -15.89
N THR A 91 -15.95 -15.24 -14.71
CA THR A 91 -16.77 -16.45 -14.61
C THR A 91 -18.24 -16.07 -14.69
N LYS A 92 -18.77 -16.21 -15.92
CA LYS A 92 -20.11 -16.71 -16.27
C LYS A 92 -21.37 -16.04 -15.70
N HIS A 93 -22.35 -15.93 -16.61
CA HIS A 93 -23.75 -15.50 -16.53
C HIS A 93 -23.90 -13.98 -16.75
N ILE A 94 -24.55 -13.47 -17.80
CA ILE A 94 -25.85 -13.78 -18.45
C ILE A 94 -25.74 -13.30 -19.92
N ILE A 95 -26.20 -13.99 -20.98
CA ILE A 95 -27.58 -14.03 -21.51
C ILE A 95 -27.83 -15.36 -22.26
N VAL A 96 -29.02 -15.90 -21.99
CA VAL A 96 -29.72 -17.03 -22.61
C VAL A 96 -29.94 -16.79 -24.12
N HIS A 97 -29.75 -17.81 -24.95
CA HIS A 97 -30.40 -17.93 -26.26
C HIS A 97 -31.24 -19.20 -26.30
#